data_AF-A0A2H5V359-F1
#
_entry.id   AF-A0A2H5V359-F1
#
_cell.length_a   1.000
_cell.length_b   1.000
_cell.length_c   1.000
_cell.angle_alpha   90.00
_cell.angle_beta   90.00
_cell.angle_gamma   90.00
#
_symmetry.space_group_name_H-M   'P 1'
#
loop_
_entity.id
_entity.type
_entity.pdbx_description
1 polymer ?
#
loop_
_entity_poly.entity_id
_entity_poly.type
_entity_poly.pdbx_seq_one_letter_code
_entity_poly.pdbx_strand_id
1 'polypeptide(L)'
;MGRITPPFRQLYRQVVERLRKAYRPLLREERHRRALDTLIREVWGQEHAAMGGLGEITILDSMNLAANIHNKAEIEELKKRIAEIEARLRDMGRVSSG
;
A
#
# COMPACT_ATOMS: atom_id res chain seq x y z
N MET A 1 16.73 -35.83 9.78
CA MET A 1 16.45 -34.50 10.33
C MET A 1 15.27 -33.91 9.58
N GLY A 2 14.11 -33.79 10.23
CA GLY A 2 12.88 -33.32 9.58
C GLY A 2 13.06 -31.91 9.02
N ARG A 3 12.60 -31.66 7.79
CA ARG A 3 12.58 -30.32 7.20
C ARG A 3 11.67 -29.45 8.07
N ILE A 4 12.26 -28.53 8.82
CA ILE A 4 11.52 -27.44 9.47
C ILE A 4 11.16 -26.48 8.35
N THR A 5 9.94 -26.60 7.80
CA THR A 5 9.42 -25.57 6.90
C THR A 5 9.27 -24.29 7.73
N PRO A 6 10.01 -23.21 7.41
CA PRO A 6 9.91 -21.98 8.16
C PRO A 6 8.48 -21.42 8.07
N PRO A 7 7.91 -20.88 9.17
CA PRO A 7 6.57 -20.31 9.17
C PRO A 7 6.43 -19.24 8.09
N PHE A 8 5.25 -19.15 7.44
CA PHE A 8 4.95 -18.18 6.40
C PHE A 8 5.39 -16.75 6.77
N ARG A 9 5.11 -16.33 8.01
CA ARG A 9 5.47 -15.00 8.53
C ARG A 9 6.98 -14.72 8.46
N GLN A 10 7.81 -15.74 8.69
CA GLN A 10 9.26 -15.61 8.63
C GLN A 10 9.73 -15.43 7.18
N LEU A 11 9.20 -16.24 6.25
CA LEU A 11 9.48 -16.12 4.82
C LEU A 11 9.02 -14.75 4.27
N TYR A 12 7.82 -14.31 4.67
CA TYR A 12 7.27 -13.01 4.30
C TYR A 12 8.18 -11.85 4.72
N ARG A 13 8.62 -11.85 5.99
CA ARG A 13 9.55 -10.83 6.49
C ARG A 13 10.86 -10.81 5.73
N GLN A 14 11.40 -11.98 5.37
CA GLN A 14 12.63 -12.06 4.58
C GLN A 14 12.46 -11.46 3.17
N VAL A 15 11.32 -11.70 2.53
CA VAL A 15 11.01 -11.12 1.21
C VAL A 15 10.89 -9.60 1.31
N VAL A 16 10.13 -9.09 2.29
CA VAL A 16 9.97 -7.64 2.50
C VAL A 16 11.29 -6.96 2.83
N GLU A 17 12.11 -7.55 3.71
CA GLU A 17 13.44 -7.00 4.03
C GLU A 17 14.39 -7.04 2.83
N ARG A 18 14.33 -8.10 2.00
CA ARG A 18 15.12 -8.18 0.77
C ARG A 18 14.69 -7.08 -0.22
N LEU A 19 13.39 -6.87 -0.42
CA LEU A 19 12.88 -5.78 -1.25
C LEU A 19 13.35 -4.42 -0.72
N ARG A 20 13.21 -4.19 0.60
CA ARG A 20 13.63 -2.93 1.22
C ARG A 20 15.13 -2.68 1.06
N LYS A 21 15.99 -3.69 1.25
CA LYS A 21 17.45 -3.52 1.20
C LYS A 21 17.99 -3.48 -0.22
N ALA A 22 17.45 -4.30 -1.13
CA ALA A 22 17.96 -4.43 -2.49
C ALA A 22 17.31 -3.45 -3.46
N TYR A 23 16.00 -3.21 -3.36
CA TYR A 23 15.26 -2.43 -4.34
C TYR A 23 15.13 -0.95 -3.97
N ARG A 24 14.92 -0.63 -2.68
CA ARG A 24 14.79 0.77 -2.22
C ARG A 24 15.97 1.67 -2.65
N PRO A 25 17.25 1.24 -2.58
CA PRO A 25 18.37 2.08 -3.04
C PRO A 25 18.41 2.29 -4.55
N LEU A 26 17.79 1.41 -5.33
CA LEU A 26 17.72 1.51 -6.79
C LEU A 26 16.65 2.50 -7.26
N LEU A 27 15.70 2.85 -6.40
CA LEU A 27 14.72 3.88 -6.68
C LEU A 27 15.41 5.24 -6.74
N ARG A 28 15.39 5.87 -7.92
CA ARG A 28 16.05 7.16 -8.17
C ARG A 28 15.43 8.31 -7.37
N GLU A 29 14.10 8.34 -7.29
CA GLU A 29 13.36 9.45 -6.71
C GLU A 29 13.00 9.22 -5.25
N GLU A 30 13.14 10.28 -4.43
CA GLU A 30 12.80 10.21 -3.01
C GLU A 30 11.31 9.93 -2.78
N ARG A 31 10.43 10.46 -3.65
CA ARG A 31 8.99 10.18 -3.57
C ARG A 31 8.68 8.68 -3.71
N HIS A 32 9.42 7.97 -4.58
CA HIS A 32 9.22 6.53 -4.78
C HIS A 32 9.76 5.72 -3.60
N ARG A 33 10.89 6.14 -3.02
CA ARG A 33 11.44 5.53 -1.79
C ARG A 33 10.45 5.64 -0.64
N ARG A 34 9.87 6.83 -0.43
CA ARG A 34 8.83 7.05 0.58
C ARG A 34 7.57 6.23 0.31
N ALA A 35 7.11 6.18 -0.94
CA ALA A 35 5.94 5.36 -1.31
C ALA A 35 6.17 3.88 -0.99
N LEU A 36 7.35 3.33 -1.30
CA LEU A 36 7.71 1.96 -0.93
C LEU A 36 7.72 1.75 0.59
N ASP A 37 8.33 2.66 1.34
CA ASP A 37 8.37 2.58 2.81
C ASP A 37 6.96 2.61 3.42
N THR A 38 6.08 3.46 2.89
CA THR A 38 4.66 3.53 3.29
C THR A 38 3.93 2.23 2.96
N LEU A 39 4.09 1.69 1.75
CA LEU A 39 3.52 0.40 1.33
C LEU A 39 3.91 -0.74 2.25
N ILE A 40 5.20 -0.82 2.59
CA ILE A 40 5.73 -1.82 3.52
C ILE A 40 5.07 -1.70 4.89
N ARG A 41 4.91 -0.48 5.42
CA ARG A 41 4.40 -0.24 6.77
C ARG A 41 2.89 -0.43 6.87
N GLU A 42 2.14 0.15 5.95
CA GLU A 42 0.69 0.37 6.09
C GLU A 42 -0.11 -0.73 5.43
N VAL A 43 0.41 -1.35 4.37
CA VAL A 43 -0.33 -2.37 3.61
C VAL A 43 0.26 -3.74 3.88
N TRP A 44 1.51 -3.95 3.48
CA TRP A 44 2.17 -5.24 3.55
C TRP A 44 2.41 -5.71 4.99
N GLY A 45 2.72 -4.79 5.90
CA GLY A 45 2.86 -5.08 7.32
C GLY A 45 1.55 -5.54 7.99
N GLN A 46 0.41 -4.97 7.59
CA GLN A 46 -0.89 -5.23 8.23
C GLN A 46 -1.57 -6.48 7.64
N GLU A 47 -1.51 -6.66 6.33
CA GLU A 47 -2.25 -7.71 5.60
C GLU A 47 -1.50 -9.04 5.46
N HIS A 48 -0.33 -9.20 6.07
CA HIS A 48 0.50 -10.41 5.93
C HIS A 48 -0.25 -11.70 6.30
N ALA A 49 -1.16 -11.67 7.26
CA ALA A 49 -1.98 -12.84 7.63
C ALA A 49 -2.97 -13.23 6.52
N ALA A 50 -3.63 -12.23 5.91
CA ALA A 50 -4.55 -12.45 4.80
C ALA A 50 -3.82 -12.98 3.55
N MET A 51 -2.62 -12.45 3.25
CA MET A 51 -1.80 -12.91 2.13
C MET A 51 -1.36 -14.38 2.26
N GLY A 52 -1.16 -14.87 3.49
CA GLY A 52 -0.78 -16.26 3.74
C GLY A 52 -1.89 -17.28 3.49
N GLY A 53 -3.15 -16.84 3.43
CA GLY A 53 -4.30 -17.70 3.13
C GLY A 53 -4.52 -17.99 1.65
N LEU A 54 -3.86 -17.25 0.75
CA LEU A 54 -4.09 -17.30 -0.70
C LEU A 54 -3.24 -18.38 -1.41
N GLY A 55 -3.10 -19.57 -0.84
CA GLY A 55 -2.07 -20.60 -1.13
C GLY A 55 -1.71 -20.99 -2.58
N GLU A 56 -2.40 -20.47 -3.60
CA GLU A 56 -2.11 -20.66 -5.03
C GLU A 56 -1.50 -19.41 -5.72
N ILE A 57 -1.58 -18.24 -5.09
CA ILE A 57 -1.08 -16.96 -5.61
C ILE A 57 0.35 -16.73 -5.12
N THR A 58 1.28 -16.32 -6.00
CA THR A 58 2.65 -16.07 -5.57
C THR A 58 2.67 -14.91 -4.56
N ILE A 59 3.63 -14.89 -3.64
CA ILE A 59 3.66 -13.87 -2.57
C ILE A 59 3.74 -12.44 -3.12
N LEU A 60 4.39 -12.25 -4.27
CA LEU A 60 4.46 -10.96 -4.96
C LEU A 60 3.11 -10.56 -5.55
N ASP A 61 2.34 -11.51 -6.06
CA ASP A 61 0.99 -11.26 -6.57
C ASP A 61 0.04 -10.87 -5.43
N SER A 62 0.13 -11.54 -4.27
CA SER A 62 -0.63 -11.16 -3.07
C SER A 62 -0.24 -9.76 -2.56
N MET A 63 1.05 -9.41 -2.60
CA MET A 63 1.54 -8.08 -2.24
C MET A 63 1.06 -7.00 -3.22
N ASN A 64 1.07 -7.29 -4.53
CA ASN A 64 0.55 -6.38 -5.56
C ASN A 64 -0.96 -6.19 -5.44
N LEU A 65 -1.71 -7.26 -5.19
CA LEU A 65 -3.16 -7.19 -5.00
C LEU A 65 -3.51 -6.31 -3.79
N ALA A 66 -2.85 -6.51 -2.65
CA ALA A 66 -3.06 -5.69 -1.47
C ALA A 66 -2.70 -4.21 -1.70
N ALA A 67 -1.58 -3.95 -2.39
CA ALA A 67 -1.19 -2.59 -2.78
C ALA A 67 -2.27 -1.93 -3.65
N ASN A 68 -2.81 -2.64 -4.65
CA ASN A 68 -3.83 -2.12 -5.54
C ASN A 68 -5.16 -1.84 -4.82
N ILE A 69 -5.58 -2.73 -3.89
CA ILE A 69 -6.78 -2.52 -3.08
C ILE A 69 -6.62 -1.26 -2.22
N HIS A 70 -5.48 -1.10 -1.55
CA HIS A 70 -5.20 0.07 -0.73
C HIS A 70 -5.18 1.36 -1.56
N ASN A 71 -4.45 1.36 -2.68
CA ASN A 71 -4.41 2.50 -3.61
C ASN A 71 -5.82 2.87 -4.11
N LYS A 72 -6.67 1.88 -4.42
CA LYS A 72 -8.05 2.11 -4.84
C LYS A 72 -8.85 2.79 -3.73
N ALA A 73 -8.72 2.33 -2.48
CA ALA A 73 -9.40 2.94 -1.34
C ALA A 73 -8.95 4.39 -1.10
N GLU A 74 -7.64 4.65 -1.12
CA GLU A 74 -7.10 6.01 -0.98
C GLU A 74 -7.58 6.95 -2.09
N ILE A 75 -7.61 6.48 -3.35
CA ILE A 75 -8.10 7.26 -4.48
C ILE A 75 -9.58 7.64 -4.30
N GLU A 76 -10.43 6.70 -3.86
CA GLU A 76 -11.84 7.00 -3.64
C GLU A 76 -12.04 8.00 -2.48
N GLU A 77 -11.26 7.89 -1.41
CA GLU A 77 -11.29 8.87 -0.31
C GLU A 77 -10.82 10.25 -0.77
N LEU A 78 -9.75 10.33 -1.56
CA LEU A 78 -9.27 11.58 -2.14
C LEU A 78 -10.30 12.21 -3.07
N LYS A 79 -10.96 11.43 -3.94
CA LYS A 79 -12.05 11.92 -4.80
C LYS A 79 -13.19 12.52 -3.99
N LYS A 80 -13.60 11.84 -2.91
CA LYS A 80 -14.64 12.34 -2.01
C LYS A 80 -14.24 13.67 -1.38
N ARG A 81 -13.01 13.76 -0.84
CA ARG A 81 -12.48 15.00 -0.26
C ARG A 81 -12.41 16.15 -1.27
N ILE A 82 -12.01 15.88 -2.51
CA ILE A 82 -12.01 16.87 -3.59
C ILE A 82 -13.44 17.37 -3.85
N ALA A 83 -14.40 16.47 -4.00
CA ALA A 83 -15.80 16.84 -4.24
C ALA A 83 -16.38 17.71 -3.10
N GLU A 84 -16.04 17.41 -1.84
CA GLU A 84 -16.43 18.20 -0.67
C GLU A 84 -15.80 19.60 -0.68
N ILE A 85 -14.50 19.70 -1.00
CA ILE A 85 -13.80 20.98 -1.11
C ILE A 85 -14.41 21.83 -2.24
N GLU A 86 -14.65 21.23 -3.40
CA GLU A 86 -15.28 21.92 -4.53
C GLU A 86 -16.69 22.41 -4.20
N ALA A 87 -17.48 21.63 -3.45
CA ALA A 87 -18.80 22.05 -2.98
C ALA A 87 -18.70 23.30 -2.09
N ARG A 88 -17.80 23.28 -1.10
CA ARG A 88 -17.56 24.43 -0.21
C ARG A 88 -17.10 25.67 -0.96
N LEU A 89 -16.20 25.50 -1.94
CA LEU A 89 -15.73 26.61 -2.78
C LEU A 89 -16.87 27.23 -3.60
N ARG A 90 -17.75 26.40 -4.18
CA ARG A 90 -18.95 26.89 -4.89
C ARG A 90 -19.88 27.68 -3.98
N ASP A 91 -20.10 27.19 -2.77
CA ASP A 91 -20.99 27.85 -1.81
C ASP A 91 -20.43 29.20 -1.35
N MET A 92 -19.11 29.29 -1.08
CA MET A 92 -18.46 30.57 -0.74
C MET A 92 -18.46 31.58 -1.90
N GLY A 93 -18.24 31.11 -3.14
CA GLY A 93 -18.29 31.96 -4.33
C GLY A 93 -19.68 32.55 -4.60
N ARG A 94 -20.75 31.82 -4.23
CA ARG A 94 -22.13 32.30 -4.30
C ARG A 94 -22.46 33.36 -3.26
N VAL A 95 -21.93 33.23 -2.04
CA VAL A 95 -22.14 34.21 -0.94
C VAL A 95 -21.41 35.53 -1.20
N SER A 96 -20.34 35.52 -2.00
CA SER A 96 -19.55 36.72 -2.31
C SER A 96 -20.10 37.54 -3.49
N SER A 97 -21.15 37.05 -4.16
CA SER A 97 -21.71 37.64 -5.39
C SER A 97 -23.15 38.17 -5.22
N GLY A 98 -23.70 38.16 -3.99
CA GLY A 98 -25.00 38.72 -3.63
C GLY A 98 -24.88 39.69 -2.48
#